data_AF-A0A8H3J3X6-F1
#
_entry.id   AF-A0A8H3J3X6-F1
#
_cell.length_a   1.000
_cell.length_b   1.000
_cell.length_c   1.000
_cell.angle_alpha   90.00
_cell.angle_beta   90.00
_cell.angle_gamma   90.00
#
_symmetry.space_group_name_H-M   'P 1'
#
loop_
_entity.id
_entity.type
_entity.pdbx_description
1 polymer ?
#
loop_
_entity_poly.entity_id
_entity_poly.type
_entity_poly.pdbx_seq_one_letter_code
_entity_poly.pdbx_strand_id
1 'polypeptide(L)'
;MTSIQPASNPSQRVCSSCGQEEGEDRFKTCAKCNTVLYCSRDCQTAHWKFHKKECRKPNNDTKQQPSKTPKLGSWDEKLYKPTTPSSSLRGKPTLEEVKEISDELPEITRRMYDEPQNLMHLVLRATRFLTLGFADLAAGDAYKAVRLLDATLRCLLGGSTSNYEDLSGRSLEIEAASANAANLQRTGYRLLLATLFDIGDERSAKAIIQEARVRYPTHPDLEEIEKSLAIRLEEARKTSQLKIVQA
;
A
#
# COMPACT_ATOMS: atom_id res chain seq x y z
N MET A 1 -24.10 0.78 -43.14
CA MET A 1 -23.38 1.92 -42.57
C MET A 1 -24.38 2.73 -41.76
N THR A 2 -24.56 2.39 -40.49
CA THR A 2 -25.39 3.17 -39.56
C THR A 2 -24.66 3.24 -38.24
N SER A 3 -24.07 4.42 -38.07
CA SER A 3 -23.60 5.09 -36.87
C SER A 3 -23.92 4.41 -35.53
N ILE A 4 -22.87 3.96 -34.83
CA ILE A 4 -22.89 3.78 -33.37
C ILE A 4 -22.02 4.89 -32.80
N GLN A 5 -22.62 5.77 -32.00
CA GLN A 5 -22.17 6.41 -30.74
C GLN A 5 -23.35 7.31 -30.26
N PRO A 6 -23.51 7.69 -28.96
CA PRO A 6 -22.46 7.82 -27.94
C PRO A 6 -22.81 7.54 -26.44
N ALA A 7 -21.75 7.53 -25.63
CA ALA A 7 -21.60 8.09 -24.27
C ALA A 7 -22.63 7.81 -23.15
N SER A 8 -22.26 6.95 -22.20
CA SER A 8 -22.84 6.93 -20.84
C SER A 8 -22.20 8.00 -19.96
N ASN A 9 -22.94 9.08 -19.76
CA ASN A 9 -22.68 10.23 -18.90
C ASN A 9 -22.70 9.82 -17.40
N PRO A 10 -21.70 10.15 -16.55
CA PRO A 10 -21.55 9.63 -15.18
C PRO A 10 -22.45 10.31 -14.13
N SER A 11 -23.72 10.59 -14.44
CA SER A 11 -24.61 11.33 -13.52
C SER A 11 -26.06 10.83 -13.46
N GLN A 12 -26.31 9.55 -13.74
CA GLN A 12 -27.62 8.95 -13.48
C GLN A 12 -27.88 8.87 -11.97
N ARG A 13 -28.84 9.67 -11.50
CA ARG A 13 -29.32 9.70 -10.11
C ARG A 13 -30.29 8.53 -9.93
N VAL A 14 -29.86 7.49 -9.22
CA VAL A 14 -30.62 6.25 -9.03
C VAL A 14 -31.15 6.10 -7.61
N CYS A 15 -32.30 5.46 -7.46
CA CYS A 15 -32.88 5.16 -6.16
C CYS A 15 -32.06 4.06 -5.46
N SER A 16 -31.58 4.35 -4.25
CA SER A 16 -30.75 3.41 -3.47
C SER A 16 -31.51 2.18 -2.95
N SER A 17 -32.84 2.12 -3.10
CA SER A 17 -33.66 0.97 -2.68
C SER A 17 -34.12 0.08 -3.83
N CYS A 18 -34.54 0.65 -4.96
CA CYS A 18 -35.14 -0.10 -6.07
C CYS A 18 -34.34 -0.01 -7.38
N GLY A 19 -33.28 0.82 -7.43
CA GLY A 19 -32.43 0.97 -8.61
C GLY A 19 -33.05 1.77 -9.75
N GLN A 20 -34.27 2.29 -9.61
CA GLN A 20 -34.92 3.11 -10.64
C GLN A 20 -34.14 4.40 -10.89
N GLU A 21 -33.99 4.77 -12.16
CA GLU A 21 -33.38 6.03 -12.59
C GLU A 21 -34.35 7.21 -12.39
N GLU A 22 -33.81 8.37 -12.01
CA GLU A 22 -34.60 9.60 -11.84
C GLU A 22 -35.17 10.05 -13.19
N GLY A 23 -36.49 10.01 -13.30
CA GLY A 23 -37.25 10.53 -14.45
C GLY A 23 -37.60 12.01 -14.28
N GLU A 24 -38.81 12.41 -14.68
CA GLU A 24 -39.30 13.78 -14.48
C GLU A 24 -39.51 14.14 -13.00
N ASP A 25 -39.89 13.16 -12.18
CA ASP A 25 -40.07 13.33 -10.74
C ASP A 25 -38.72 13.29 -10.00
N ARG A 26 -38.41 14.39 -9.31
CA ARG A 26 -37.17 14.49 -8.53
C ARG A 26 -37.17 13.53 -7.33
N PHE A 27 -36.12 12.74 -7.24
CA PHE A 27 -35.85 11.88 -6.10
C PHE A 27 -35.55 12.69 -4.85
N LYS A 28 -36.03 12.17 -3.73
CA LYS A 28 -35.85 12.77 -2.42
C LYS A 28 -34.54 12.28 -1.82
N THR A 29 -33.75 13.20 -1.30
CA THR A 29 -32.56 12.85 -0.51
C THR A 29 -32.96 12.47 0.91
N CYS A 30 -32.11 11.68 1.57
CA CYS A 30 -32.28 11.44 3.00
C CYS A 30 -32.11 12.74 3.80
N ALA A 31 -33.19 13.20 4.47
CA ALA A 31 -33.19 14.45 5.24
C ALA A 31 -32.12 14.55 6.34
N LYS A 32 -31.54 13.42 6.79
CA LYS A 32 -30.49 13.40 7.81
C LYS A 32 -29.09 13.58 7.20
N CYS A 33 -28.75 12.82 6.16
CA CYS A 33 -27.39 12.80 5.61
C CYS A 33 -27.22 13.54 4.27
N ASN A 34 -28.31 13.74 3.53
CA ASN A 34 -28.37 14.27 2.17
C ASN A 34 -27.50 13.52 1.12
N THR A 35 -26.96 12.33 1.45
CA THR A 35 -26.04 11.59 0.57
C THR A 35 -26.69 10.54 -0.33
N VAL A 36 -27.85 10.00 0.06
CA VAL A 36 -28.54 8.92 -0.68
C VAL A 36 -29.89 9.39 -1.19
N LEU A 37 -30.34 8.79 -2.31
CA LEU A 37 -31.54 9.19 -3.06
C LEU A 37 -32.61 8.10 -3.04
N TYR A 38 -33.87 8.52 -2.96
CA TYR A 38 -35.03 7.64 -2.98
C TYR A 38 -36.13 8.20 -3.87
N CYS A 39 -36.72 7.35 -4.71
CA CYS A 39 -37.87 7.73 -5.52
C CYS A 39 -39.14 7.96 -4.66
N SER A 40 -39.25 7.29 -3.50
CA SER A 40 -40.41 7.41 -2.60
C SER A 40 -40.03 7.26 -1.13
N ARG A 41 -40.95 7.66 -0.24
CA ARG A 41 -40.81 7.46 1.21
C ARG A 41 -40.81 5.98 1.58
N ASP A 42 -41.49 5.14 0.80
CA ASP A 42 -41.53 3.70 1.01
C ASP A 42 -40.16 3.08 0.71
N CYS A 43 -39.50 3.50 -0.38
CA CYS A 43 -38.12 3.10 -0.69
C CYS A 43 -37.14 3.52 0.41
N GLN A 44 -37.29 4.72 0.97
CA GLN A 44 -36.46 5.15 2.09
C GLN A 44 -36.68 4.28 3.33
N THR A 45 -37.93 3.92 3.63
CA THR A 45 -38.28 3.14 4.84
C THR A 45 -37.82 1.68 4.70
N ALA A 46 -37.96 1.10 3.50
CA ALA A 46 -37.46 -0.24 3.18
C ALA A 46 -35.93 -0.32 3.32
N HIS A 47 -35.20 0.66 2.76
CA HIS A 47 -33.74 0.70 2.82
C HIS A 47 -33.19 1.18 4.17
N TRP A 48 -34.01 1.75 5.05
CA TRP A 48 -33.56 2.35 6.31
C TRP A 48 -32.78 1.39 7.23
N LYS A 49 -33.14 0.10 7.24
CA LYS A 49 -32.46 -0.92 8.05
C LYS A 49 -30.96 -1.04 7.71
N PHE A 50 -30.62 -0.83 6.43
CA PHE A 50 -29.24 -0.84 5.94
C PHE A 50 -28.61 0.55 6.08
N HIS A 51 -29.31 1.58 5.59
CA HIS A 51 -28.79 2.95 5.56
C HIS A 51 -28.51 3.55 6.96
N LYS A 52 -29.27 3.19 8.00
CA LYS A 52 -29.15 3.79 9.35
C LYS A 52 -27.73 3.71 9.93
N LYS A 53 -26.97 2.65 9.61
CA LYS A 53 -25.59 2.47 10.11
C LYS A 53 -24.61 3.51 9.53
N GLU A 54 -24.86 3.95 8.31
CA GLU A 54 -24.01 4.87 7.56
C GLU A 54 -24.57 6.30 7.52
N CYS A 55 -25.82 6.49 7.94
CA CYS A 55 -26.52 7.78 7.91
C CYS A 55 -25.98 8.77 8.95
N ARG A 56 -25.02 9.62 8.53
CA ARG A 56 -24.41 10.70 9.32
C ARG A 56 -24.84 12.07 8.79
N LYS A 57 -25.08 13.04 9.68
CA LYS A 57 -25.39 14.41 9.26
C LYS A 57 -24.19 14.98 8.49
N PRO A 58 -24.41 15.64 7.35
CA PRO A 58 -23.32 16.39 6.73
C PRO A 58 -22.99 17.52 7.71
N ASN A 59 -21.75 17.56 8.20
CA ASN A 59 -21.28 18.77 8.85
C ASN A 59 -21.29 19.85 7.76
N ASN A 60 -22.20 20.82 7.89
CA ASN A 60 -22.18 22.05 7.11
C ASN A 60 -21.02 22.97 7.52
N ASP A 61 -19.88 22.39 7.93
CA ASP A 61 -18.57 23.04 7.96
C ASP A 61 -17.96 22.98 6.56
N THR A 62 -18.75 23.36 5.55
CA THR A 62 -18.29 23.65 4.19
C THR A 62 -17.98 25.14 4.09
N LYS A 63 -17.28 25.71 5.09
CA LYS A 63 -16.07 26.41 4.69
C LYS A 63 -15.16 25.31 4.23
N GLN A 64 -14.64 25.39 3.01
CA GLN A 64 -13.38 24.72 2.70
C GLN A 64 -12.50 25.00 3.91
N GLN A 65 -12.34 24.04 4.81
CA GLN A 65 -11.21 24.10 5.71
C GLN A 65 -10.08 24.16 4.71
N PRO A 66 -9.29 25.26 4.66
CA PRO A 66 -8.09 25.24 3.86
C PRO A 66 -7.41 23.98 4.33
N SER A 67 -7.26 23.02 3.42
CA SER A 67 -6.47 21.84 3.71
C SER A 67 -5.21 22.43 4.30
N LYS A 68 -4.96 22.17 5.58
CA LYS A 68 -3.61 22.34 6.11
C LYS A 68 -2.75 21.22 5.52
N THR A 69 -2.82 21.03 4.20
CA THR A 69 -1.65 20.71 3.41
C THR A 69 -0.75 21.90 3.63
N PRO A 70 0.38 21.76 4.35
CA PRO A 70 1.39 22.80 4.33
C PRO A 70 1.66 23.13 2.85
N LYS A 71 1.75 24.42 2.53
CA LYS A 71 2.19 24.84 1.20
C LYS A 71 3.49 24.10 0.92
N LEU A 72 3.52 23.31 -0.15
CA LEU A 72 4.70 22.58 -0.58
C LEU A 72 5.85 23.60 -0.72
N GLY A 73 6.83 23.52 0.18
CA GLY A 73 7.90 24.51 0.33
C GLY A 73 8.11 25.07 1.75
N SER A 74 7.24 24.78 2.72
CA SER A 74 7.50 25.06 4.14
C SER A 74 7.58 23.74 4.91
N TRP A 75 8.80 23.18 4.95
CA TRP A 75 9.14 22.08 5.84
C TRP A 75 9.13 22.60 7.29
N ASP A 76 8.10 22.26 8.05
CA ASP A 76 8.05 22.49 9.50
C ASP A 76 8.39 21.17 10.20
N GLU A 77 9.52 21.13 10.90
CA GLU A 77 10.00 19.99 11.69
C GLU A 77 8.93 19.47 12.68
N LYS A 78 8.04 20.34 13.17
CA LYS A 78 6.94 19.97 14.07
C LYS A 78 5.83 19.15 13.40
N LEU A 79 5.80 19.12 12.07
CA LEU A 79 4.85 18.31 11.29
C LEU A 79 5.38 16.91 10.98
N TYR A 80 6.69 16.66 11.14
CA TYR A 80 7.25 15.31 11.06
C TYR A 80 6.70 14.45 12.19
N LYS A 81 5.72 13.60 11.84
CA LYS A 81 5.13 12.60 12.72
C LYS A 81 5.33 11.24 12.06
N PRO A 82 6.51 10.62 12.22
CA PRO A 82 6.70 9.27 11.72
C PRO A 82 5.69 8.36 12.43
N THR A 83 5.10 7.42 11.69
CA THR A 83 4.09 6.51 12.26
C THR A 83 4.71 5.59 13.31
N THR A 84 6.04 5.48 13.30
CA THR A 84 6.84 4.65 14.18
C THR A 84 8.07 5.43 14.64
N PRO A 85 8.52 5.29 15.90
CA PRO A 85 9.70 5.99 16.38
C PRO A 85 10.98 5.41 15.75
N SER A 86 11.39 5.93 14.59
CA SER A 86 12.66 5.62 13.88
C SER A 86 12.89 4.13 13.58
N SER A 87 12.97 3.77 12.31
CA SER A 87 13.28 2.38 11.90
C SER A 87 14.50 1.84 12.66
N SER A 88 14.43 0.65 13.25
CA SER A 88 15.56 0.09 14.02
C SER A 88 16.80 -0.23 13.17
N LEU A 89 16.73 -0.05 11.84
CA LEU A 89 17.83 -0.30 10.89
C LEU A 89 18.66 0.95 10.58
N ARG A 90 18.15 2.15 10.85
CA ARG A 90 18.84 3.43 10.60
C ARG A 90 18.49 4.43 11.68
N GLY A 91 19.47 5.23 12.11
CA GLY A 91 19.23 6.36 13.00
C GLY A 91 18.22 7.34 12.41
N LYS A 92 17.79 8.33 13.20
CA LYS A 92 16.93 9.40 12.69
C LYS A 92 17.57 10.01 11.44
N PRO A 93 16.83 10.18 10.34
CA PRO A 93 17.37 10.78 9.13
C PRO A 93 17.83 12.21 9.41
N THR A 94 18.90 12.64 8.74
CA THR A 94 19.37 14.04 8.84
C THR A 94 18.38 14.96 8.13
N LEU A 95 18.44 16.26 8.44
CA LEU A 95 17.56 17.24 7.80
C LEU A 95 17.81 17.32 6.29
N GLU A 96 19.07 17.18 5.89
CA GLU A 96 19.50 17.14 4.49
C GLU A 96 18.90 15.92 3.77
N GLU A 97 18.97 14.74 4.38
CA GLU A 97 18.37 13.51 3.85
C GLU A 97 16.85 13.65 3.71
N VAL A 98 16.17 14.20 4.72
CA VAL A 98 14.71 14.41 4.65
C VAL A 98 14.35 15.34 3.49
N LYS A 99 15.10 16.41 3.30
CA LYS A 99 14.88 17.38 2.23
C LYS A 99 15.10 16.74 0.86
N GLU A 100 16.22 16.06 0.66
CA GLU A 100 16.55 15.36 -0.58
C GLU A 100 15.47 14.35 -0.93
N ILE A 101 15.10 13.48 0.01
CA ILE A 101 14.07 12.46 -0.20
C ILE A 101 12.74 13.10 -0.59
N SER A 102 12.37 14.21 0.05
CA SER A 102 11.09 14.82 -0.29
C SER A 102 11.09 15.54 -1.63
N ASP A 103 12.24 16.04 -2.09
CA ASP A 103 12.34 16.62 -3.43
C ASP A 103 12.27 15.50 -4.50
N GLU A 104 12.76 14.28 -4.20
CA GLU A 104 12.70 13.11 -5.10
C GLU A 104 11.31 12.43 -5.19
N LEU A 105 10.58 12.34 -4.08
CA LEU A 105 9.34 11.57 -3.97
C LEU A 105 8.25 11.89 -5.02
N PRO A 106 8.01 13.16 -5.42
CA PRO A 106 7.02 13.48 -6.46
C PRO A 106 7.35 12.87 -7.82
N GLU A 107 8.63 12.88 -8.22
CA GLU A 107 9.08 12.31 -9.48
C GLU A 107 8.98 10.79 -9.47
N ILE A 108 9.41 10.15 -8.38
CA ILE A 108 9.25 8.70 -8.18
C ILE A 108 7.76 8.32 -8.27
N THR A 109 6.89 9.09 -7.61
CA THR A 109 5.44 8.83 -7.60
C THR A 109 4.82 9.00 -8.99
N ARG A 110 5.24 10.02 -9.76
CA ARG A 110 4.82 10.22 -11.15
C ARG A 110 5.17 9.01 -12.01
N ARG A 111 6.43 8.54 -11.97
CA ARG A 111 6.87 7.37 -12.73
C ARG A 111 6.11 6.10 -12.37
N MET A 112 5.64 5.98 -11.12
CA MET A 112 4.82 4.84 -10.71
C MET A 112 3.38 4.90 -11.25
N TYR A 113 2.85 6.07 -11.60
CA TYR A 113 1.59 6.15 -12.34
C TYR A 113 1.77 5.67 -13.79
N ASP A 114 2.89 6.04 -14.40
CA ASP A 114 3.20 5.65 -15.78
C ASP A 114 3.57 4.15 -15.88
N GLU A 115 4.35 3.65 -14.92
CA GLU A 115 4.85 2.27 -14.87
C GLU A 115 4.57 1.61 -13.50
N PRO A 116 3.33 1.18 -13.25
CA PRO A 116 2.90 0.70 -11.91
C PRO A 116 3.53 -0.61 -11.46
N GLN A 117 4.14 -1.37 -12.39
CA GLN A 117 4.78 -2.66 -12.12
C GLN A 117 6.30 -2.60 -12.22
N ASN A 118 6.88 -1.40 -12.28
CA ASN A 118 8.33 -1.25 -12.30
C ASN A 118 8.91 -1.51 -10.90
N LEU A 119 9.65 -2.60 -10.79
CA LEU A 119 10.25 -3.06 -9.53
C LEU A 119 11.19 -2.01 -8.92
N MET A 120 11.96 -1.31 -9.75
CA MET A 120 12.93 -0.32 -9.27
C MET A 120 12.22 0.86 -8.61
N HIS A 121 11.13 1.34 -9.21
CA HIS A 121 10.33 2.42 -8.62
C HIS A 121 9.67 2.00 -7.31
N LEU A 122 9.15 0.77 -7.23
CA LEU A 122 8.55 0.21 -6.01
C LEU A 122 9.57 0.12 -4.87
N VAL A 123 10.73 -0.47 -5.13
CA VAL A 123 11.80 -0.61 -4.12
C VAL A 123 12.32 0.75 -3.70
N LEU A 124 12.52 1.67 -4.64
CA LEU A 124 13.00 3.02 -4.38
C LEU A 124 12.01 3.79 -3.49
N ARG A 125 10.72 3.84 -3.86
CA ARG A 125 9.71 4.56 -3.08
C ARG A 125 9.53 3.96 -1.68
N ALA A 126 9.48 2.63 -1.57
CA ALA A 126 9.41 1.93 -0.29
C ALA A 126 10.62 2.27 0.60
N THR A 127 11.83 2.29 0.03
CA THR A 127 13.06 2.64 0.77
C THR A 127 13.00 4.08 1.27
N ARG A 128 12.56 5.02 0.43
CA ARG A 128 12.43 6.44 0.80
C ARG A 128 11.42 6.65 1.92
N PHE A 129 10.24 6.02 1.85
CA PHE A 129 9.26 6.07 2.93
C PHE A 129 9.78 5.45 4.22
N LEU A 130 10.48 4.32 4.15
CA LEU A 130 11.06 3.68 5.32
C LEU A 130 12.13 4.56 5.98
N THR A 131 13.00 5.21 5.19
CA THR A 131 14.01 6.16 5.71
C THR A 131 13.36 7.34 6.45
N LEU A 132 12.22 7.82 5.94
CA LEU A 132 11.44 8.88 6.60
C LEU A 132 10.58 8.37 7.78
N GLY A 133 10.67 7.10 8.17
CA GLY A 133 9.86 6.54 9.26
C GLY A 133 8.37 6.38 8.95
N PHE A 134 8.00 6.32 7.67
CA PHE A 134 6.63 6.03 7.21
C PHE A 134 6.50 4.57 6.78
N ALA A 135 6.68 3.65 7.73
CA ALA A 135 6.68 2.21 7.46
C ALA A 135 5.37 1.72 6.83
N ASP A 136 4.22 2.28 7.22
CA ASP A 136 2.91 1.95 6.66
C ASP A 136 2.81 2.22 5.16
N LEU A 137 3.37 3.34 4.71
CA LEU A 137 3.41 3.70 3.28
C LEU A 137 4.39 2.82 2.51
N ALA A 138 5.51 2.46 3.14
CA ALA A 138 6.53 1.61 2.55
C ALA A 138 6.08 0.15 2.38
N ALA A 139 5.28 -0.38 3.31
CA ALA A 139 4.91 -1.80 3.34
C ALA A 139 4.15 -2.24 2.08
N GLY A 140 3.23 -1.42 1.57
CA GLY A 140 2.47 -1.74 0.36
C GLY A 140 3.35 -1.87 -0.89
N ASP A 141 4.34 -0.98 -1.03
CA ASP A 141 5.27 -0.99 -2.15
C ASP A 141 6.30 -2.12 -2.03
N ALA A 142 6.82 -2.36 -0.82
CA ALA A 142 7.70 -3.47 -0.53
C ALA A 142 7.02 -4.83 -0.81
N TYR A 143 5.73 -4.96 -0.45
CA TYR A 143 4.95 -6.15 -0.73
C TYR A 143 4.81 -6.40 -2.23
N LYS A 144 4.44 -5.37 -3.01
CA LYS A 144 4.35 -5.47 -4.47
C LYS A 144 5.69 -5.84 -5.09
N ALA A 145 6.78 -5.24 -4.63
CA ALA A 145 8.13 -5.55 -5.10
C ALA A 145 8.48 -7.04 -4.91
N VAL A 146 8.24 -7.59 -3.71
CA VAL A 146 8.46 -9.01 -3.42
C VAL A 146 7.59 -9.91 -4.30
N ARG A 147 6.30 -9.57 -4.50
CA ARG A 147 5.40 -10.38 -5.35
C ARG A 147 5.82 -10.40 -6.82
N LEU A 148 6.28 -9.25 -7.34
CA LEU A 148 6.82 -9.17 -8.69
C LEU A 148 8.11 -9.98 -8.83
N LEU A 149 9.02 -9.89 -7.85
CA LEU A 149 10.25 -10.68 -7.81
C LEU A 149 10.01 -12.19 -7.75
N ASP A 150 9.09 -12.62 -6.89
CA ASP A 150 8.69 -14.03 -6.81
C ASP A 150 8.11 -14.52 -8.14
N ALA A 151 7.34 -13.68 -8.84
CA ALA A 151 6.81 -14.01 -10.16
C ALA A 151 7.93 -14.13 -11.21
N THR A 152 8.86 -13.19 -11.27
CA THR A 152 9.97 -13.22 -12.25
C THR A 152 10.93 -14.38 -12.00
N LEU A 153 11.28 -14.65 -10.73
CA LEU A 153 12.14 -15.79 -10.37
C LEU A 153 11.48 -17.13 -10.70
N ARG A 154 10.17 -17.28 -10.49
CA ARG A 154 9.45 -18.49 -10.91
C ARG A 154 9.57 -18.72 -12.42
N CYS A 155 9.42 -17.67 -13.23
CA CYS A 155 9.58 -17.78 -14.68
C CYS A 155 11.03 -18.16 -15.07
N LEU A 156 12.03 -17.57 -14.41
CA LEU A 156 13.45 -17.84 -14.69
C LEU A 156 13.88 -19.25 -14.27
N LEU A 157 13.34 -19.79 -13.17
CA LEU A 157 13.67 -21.11 -12.64
C LEU A 157 12.82 -22.24 -13.27
N GLY A 158 12.10 -21.98 -14.36
CA GLY A 158 11.37 -23.01 -15.11
C GLY A 158 9.98 -23.37 -14.53
N GLY A 159 9.40 -22.52 -13.68
CA GLY A 159 8.00 -22.64 -13.29
C GLY A 159 7.10 -22.35 -14.48
N SER A 160 6.46 -23.40 -15.04
CA SER A 160 5.58 -23.33 -16.20
C SER A 160 4.63 -22.11 -16.19
N THR A 161 4.89 -21.15 -17.08
CA THR A 161 3.83 -20.43 -17.77
C THR A 161 3.67 -21.13 -19.10
N SER A 162 2.55 -21.83 -19.31
CA SER A 162 2.26 -22.44 -20.60
C SER A 162 2.44 -21.40 -21.71
N ASN A 163 3.26 -21.74 -22.71
CA ASN A 163 3.54 -21.00 -23.95
C ASN A 163 4.71 -20.02 -23.92
N TYR A 164 5.95 -20.53 -23.98
CA TYR A 164 6.99 -20.00 -24.89
C TYR A 164 8.12 -21.02 -25.00
N GLU A 165 8.40 -21.50 -26.21
CA GLU A 165 9.47 -22.47 -26.50
C GLU A 165 10.85 -21.79 -26.55
N ASP A 166 11.84 -22.57 -26.15
CA ASP A 166 13.27 -22.48 -26.44
C ASP A 166 14.10 -21.36 -25.75
N LEU A 167 14.71 -21.72 -24.62
CA LEU A 167 15.81 -20.98 -23.96
C LEU A 167 17.09 -21.84 -23.87
N SER A 168 17.34 -22.74 -24.83
CA SER A 168 18.49 -23.65 -24.80
C SER A 168 19.85 -22.98 -25.04
N GLY A 169 19.90 -21.67 -25.32
CA GLY A 169 21.12 -20.95 -25.72
C GLY A 169 21.74 -19.94 -24.73
N ARG A 170 21.26 -19.79 -23.48
CA ARG A 170 21.66 -18.68 -22.58
C ARG A 170 22.12 -19.09 -21.16
N SER A 171 22.78 -20.23 -20.99
CA SER A 171 23.11 -20.76 -19.66
C SER A 171 23.83 -19.76 -18.72
N LEU A 172 24.84 -19.02 -19.21
CA LEU A 172 25.61 -18.06 -18.40
C LEU A 172 24.87 -16.76 -18.10
N GLU A 173 24.07 -16.25 -19.05
CA GLU A 173 23.26 -15.03 -18.84
C GLU A 173 22.09 -15.31 -17.89
N ILE A 174 21.52 -16.53 -17.93
CA ILE A 174 20.47 -16.98 -17.03
C ILE A 174 21.02 -17.15 -15.60
N GLU A 175 22.23 -17.69 -15.43
CA GLU A 175 22.87 -17.81 -14.12
C GLU A 175 23.15 -16.44 -13.48
N ALA A 176 23.72 -15.49 -14.23
CA ALA A 176 23.96 -14.12 -13.74
C ALA A 176 22.64 -13.36 -13.45
N ALA A 177 21.63 -13.51 -14.32
CA ALA A 177 20.31 -12.92 -14.10
C ALA A 177 19.60 -13.55 -12.89
N SER A 178 19.76 -14.86 -12.67
CA SER A 178 19.24 -15.59 -11.52
C SER A 178 19.90 -15.13 -10.21
N ALA A 179 21.23 -14.97 -10.19
CA ALA A 179 21.96 -14.45 -9.04
C ALA A 179 21.55 -13.01 -8.68
N ASN A 180 21.40 -12.13 -9.69
CA ASN A 180 20.92 -10.76 -9.50
C ASN A 180 19.48 -10.72 -8.99
N ALA A 181 18.62 -11.58 -9.54
CA ALA A 181 17.23 -11.69 -9.10
C ALA A 181 17.12 -12.23 -7.67
N ALA A 182 17.97 -13.17 -7.27
CA ALA A 182 18.06 -13.67 -5.89
C ALA A 182 18.52 -12.57 -4.91
N ASN A 183 19.51 -11.75 -5.28
CA ASN A 183 19.95 -10.60 -4.47
C ASN A 183 18.85 -9.54 -4.34
N LEU A 184 18.11 -9.30 -5.40
CA LEU A 184 17.01 -8.33 -5.40
C LEU A 184 15.82 -8.83 -4.59
N GLN A 185 15.52 -10.14 -4.67
CA GLN A 185 14.56 -10.82 -3.83
C GLN A 185 14.92 -10.73 -2.35
N ARG A 186 16.18 -11.02 -2.00
CA ARG A 186 16.71 -10.83 -0.64
C ARG A 186 16.48 -9.40 -0.15
N THR A 187 16.80 -8.42 -0.98
CA THR A 187 16.59 -7.00 -0.66
C THR A 187 15.10 -6.69 -0.45
N GLY A 188 14.22 -7.25 -1.29
CA GLY A 188 12.77 -7.12 -1.16
C GLY A 188 12.24 -7.70 0.14
N TYR A 189 12.62 -8.93 0.50
CA TYR A 189 12.20 -9.55 1.76
C TYR A 189 12.74 -8.79 2.97
N ARG A 190 14.01 -8.35 2.95
CA ARG A 190 14.57 -7.51 4.02
C ARG A 190 13.75 -6.22 4.20
N LEU A 191 13.41 -5.55 3.11
CA LEU A 191 12.64 -4.31 3.12
C LEU A 191 11.21 -4.54 3.64
N LEU A 192 10.49 -5.52 3.09
CA LEU A 192 9.13 -5.84 3.50
C LEU A 192 9.06 -6.24 4.98
N LEU A 193 9.96 -7.12 5.41
CA LEU A 193 10.00 -7.54 6.80
C LEU A 193 10.31 -6.33 7.69
N ALA A 194 11.33 -5.53 7.39
CA ALA A 194 11.62 -4.31 8.12
C ALA A 194 10.39 -3.40 8.29
N THR A 195 9.62 -3.17 7.23
CA THR A 195 8.40 -2.36 7.29
C THR A 195 7.34 -2.99 8.21
N LEU A 196 7.10 -4.30 8.13
CA LEU A 196 6.10 -4.98 8.95
C LEU A 196 6.44 -4.92 10.45
N PHE A 197 7.73 -4.99 10.81
CA PHE A 197 8.14 -4.84 12.21
C PHE A 197 7.95 -3.43 12.74
N ASP A 198 8.29 -2.43 11.92
CA ASP A 198 8.12 -1.04 12.34
C ASP A 198 6.63 -0.75 12.60
N ILE A 199 5.73 -1.30 11.76
CA ILE A 199 4.27 -1.24 11.95
C ILE A 199 3.81 -2.04 13.19
N GLY A 200 4.58 -3.06 13.60
CA GLY A 200 4.22 -3.98 14.68
C GLY A 200 3.34 -5.16 14.25
N ASP A 201 3.25 -5.45 12.94
CA ASP A 201 2.46 -6.56 12.41
C ASP A 201 3.26 -7.88 12.42
N GLU A 202 3.40 -8.46 13.62
CA GLU A 202 4.10 -9.74 13.84
C GLU A 202 3.45 -10.90 13.06
N ARG A 203 2.13 -10.86 12.86
CA ARG A 203 1.40 -11.96 12.21
C ARG A 203 1.74 -12.03 10.73
N SER A 204 1.68 -10.91 10.04
CA SER A 204 2.05 -10.84 8.62
C SER A 204 3.53 -11.14 8.42
N ALA A 205 4.41 -10.64 9.30
CA ALA A 205 5.84 -10.93 9.21
C ALA A 205 6.12 -12.45 9.29
N LYS A 206 5.52 -13.16 10.26
CA LYS A 206 5.66 -14.62 10.37
C LYS A 206 5.13 -15.37 9.14
N ALA A 207 3.99 -14.94 8.60
CA ALA A 207 3.42 -15.55 7.41
C ALA A 207 4.34 -15.40 6.19
N ILE A 208 4.91 -14.21 5.98
CA ILE A 208 5.86 -13.93 4.89
C ILE A 208 7.14 -14.75 5.04
N ILE A 209 7.68 -14.87 6.25
CA ILE A 209 8.85 -15.72 6.52
C ILE A 209 8.56 -17.18 6.19
N GLN A 210 7.44 -17.71 6.67
CA GLN A 210 7.05 -19.09 6.42
C GLN A 210 6.87 -19.35 4.93
N GLU A 211 6.24 -18.42 4.21
CA GLU A 211 6.12 -18.48 2.77
C GLU A 211 7.49 -18.49 2.07
N ALA A 212 8.40 -17.60 2.47
CA ALA A 212 9.74 -17.53 1.90
C ALA A 212 10.54 -18.82 2.12
N ARG A 213 10.42 -19.45 3.30
CA ARG A 213 11.04 -20.76 3.58
C ARG A 213 10.53 -21.88 2.67
N VAL A 214 9.21 -21.95 2.47
CA VAL A 214 8.60 -22.97 1.61
C VAL A 214 9.08 -22.80 0.17
N ARG A 215 9.23 -21.56 -0.29
CA ARG A 215 9.60 -21.26 -1.67
C ARG A 215 11.11 -21.28 -1.92
N TYR A 216 11.91 -20.92 -0.91
CA TYR A 216 13.37 -20.80 -1.00
C TYR A 216 14.07 -21.47 0.18
N PRO A 217 14.06 -22.82 0.26
CA PRO A 217 14.56 -23.56 1.43
C PRO A 217 16.06 -23.38 1.69
N THR A 218 16.85 -23.10 0.65
CA THR A 218 18.31 -22.99 0.70
C THR A 218 18.82 -21.55 0.73
N HIS A 219 17.94 -20.56 0.91
CA HIS A 219 18.33 -19.15 0.86
C HIS A 219 19.13 -18.78 2.13
N PRO A 220 20.43 -18.43 2.02
CA PRO A 220 21.35 -18.34 3.16
C PRO A 220 20.96 -17.24 4.17
N ASP A 221 20.31 -16.18 3.69
CA ASP A 221 20.03 -15.01 4.52
C ASP A 221 18.62 -15.03 5.13
N LEU A 222 17.78 -16.04 4.83
CA LEU A 222 16.46 -16.15 5.48
C LEU A 222 16.59 -16.40 6.99
N GLU A 223 17.57 -17.23 7.37
CA GLU A 223 17.86 -17.53 8.77
C GLU A 223 18.44 -16.30 9.51
N GLU A 224 19.28 -15.50 8.85
CA GLU A 224 19.81 -14.25 9.39
C GLU A 224 18.69 -13.23 9.61
N ILE A 225 17.82 -13.08 8.61
CA ILE A 225 16.63 -12.24 8.70
C ILE A 225 15.79 -12.70 9.88
N GLU A 226 15.38 -13.96 9.93
CA GLU A 226 14.59 -14.51 11.04
C GLU A 226 15.19 -14.31 12.42
N LYS A 227 16.51 -14.52 12.57
CA LYS A 227 17.22 -14.26 13.83
C LYS A 227 17.13 -12.80 14.21
N SER A 228 17.40 -11.89 13.26
CA SER A 228 17.25 -10.44 13.47
C SER A 228 15.82 -10.09 13.89
N LEU A 229 14.82 -10.73 13.26
CA LEU A 229 13.40 -10.48 13.55
C LEU A 229 12.97 -11.02 14.92
N ALA A 230 13.44 -12.20 15.31
CA ALA A 230 13.17 -12.78 16.62
C ALA A 230 13.74 -11.91 17.76
N ILE A 231 14.95 -11.39 17.58
CA ILE A 231 15.58 -10.46 18.52
C ILE A 231 14.73 -9.18 18.65
N ARG A 232 14.33 -8.59 17.52
CA ARG A 232 13.52 -7.35 17.50
C ARG A 232 12.15 -7.51 18.17
N LEU A 233 11.48 -8.64 17.98
CA LEU A 233 10.21 -8.93 18.66
C LEU A 233 10.38 -9.02 20.17
N GLU A 234 11.47 -9.62 20.63
CA GLU A 234 11.76 -9.76 22.04
C GLU A 234 12.08 -8.39 22.67
N GLU A 235 12.84 -7.54 21.98
CA GLU A 235 13.09 -6.16 22.38
C GLU A 235 11.80 -5.33 22.45
N ALA A 236 10.95 -5.40 21.42
CA ALA A 236 9.68 -4.68 21.38
C ALA A 236 8.71 -5.12 22.50
N ARG A 237 8.68 -6.42 22.84
CA ARG A 237 7.92 -6.94 23.98
C ARG A 237 8.44 -6.39 25.31
N LYS A 238 9.75 -6.39 25.52
CA LYS A 238 10.39 -5.82 26.72
C LYS A 238 10.09 -4.33 26.85
N THR A 239 10.21 -3.55 25.76
CA THR A 239 9.89 -2.12 25.77
C THR A 239 8.40 -1.86 26.07
N SER A 240 7.51 -2.69 25.53
CA SER A 240 6.07 -2.57 25.78
C SER A 240 5.71 -2.92 27.23
N GLN A 241 6.33 -3.96 27.79
CA GLN A 241 6.17 -4.34 29.20
C GLN A 241 6.70 -3.24 30.14
N LEU A 242 7.85 -2.65 29.85
CA LEU A 242 8.41 -1.55 30.64
C LEU A 242 7.49 -0.31 30.64
N LYS A 243 6.87 0.03 29.52
CA LYS A 243 5.91 1.14 29.43
C LYS A 243 4.61 0.89 30.21
N ILE A 244 4.19 -0.37 30.33
CA ILE A 244 3.01 -0.76 31.13
C ILE A 244 3.32 -0.70 32.62
N VAL A 245 4.54 -1.04 33.04
CA VAL A 245 4.96 -1.02 34.46
C VAL A 245 5.24 0.40 34.97
N GLN A 246 5.52 1.35 34.07
CA GLN A 246 5.83 2.75 34.40
C GLN A 246 4.63 3.72 34.27
N ALA A 247 3.45 3.22 33.91
CA ALA A 247 2.20 3.98 33.76
C ALA A 247 1.21 3.66 34.89
#